data_AF-A0A5N8VZF9-F1
#
_entry.id   AF-A0A5N8VZF9-F1
#
_cell.length_a   1.000
_cell.length_b   1.000
_cell.length_c   1.000
_cell.angle_alpha   90.00
_cell.angle_beta   90.00
_cell.angle_gamma   90.00
#
_symmetry.space_group_name_H-M   'P 1'
#
loop_
_entity.id
_entity.type
_entity.pdbx_description
1 polymer ?
#
loop_
_entity_poly.entity_id
_entity_poly.type
_entity_poly.pdbx_seq_one_letter_code
_entity_poly.pdbx_strand_id
1 'polypeptide(L)'
;MTTGTTSESSAAAPLLDLHALVVAVRRRRRFWCSMALLGLLVGAAVAVLLPPPPTAVTKVLVAHQEDQPNDTGTLIRTDVALLHTTRIARKALQSLGSPEKPEDFMQDYEGLGLTNNLLQINVTGDSDAEAVARAKALADAFVADHVRRIQEAADAEAKSLLDQRDRMRDELTQVNKAIGDGSPESGPETSANLESLFARRAELTSRIADFNLRAEEARIGSPQVIARTQIVDAPRAVRSSLPKAAAINAAIGLVLGLVLGLAVAAVGTVVADRPVLRRDIAANLGASVIAELPRRSGRLWQRRQTRAARTRLTATLARTVRGSAEPVSLLELGCARSTSLIALDVARALAPEEPVVIVDGLPGPQLAGRRRQPGDPAVVSGEQAAAVPHQTRRLGVGSVAPGTAWTDLPFLGSQTVLVVRAGHGSAAWLHTVARQLTDQRVPVIGVVLIDPDPRDRTDGTLWDGLHTALRGQNERLARQHMTGRRRTERLPIWAARVPDSDQEAR
;
A
#
# COMPACT_ATOMS: atom_id res chain seq x y z
N MET A 1 -24.66 -57.78 3.68
CA MET A 1 -23.33 -57.86 3.02
C MET A 1 -23.43 -57.12 1.69
N THR A 2 -23.15 -55.82 1.69
CA THR A 2 -23.15 -54.94 0.51
C THR A 2 -22.20 -53.78 0.78
N THR A 3 -21.04 -53.77 0.13
CA THR A 3 -20.01 -52.74 0.32
C THR A 3 -20.20 -51.62 -0.69
N GLY A 4 -20.79 -50.50 -0.26
CA GLY A 4 -20.81 -49.26 -1.03
C GLY A 4 -19.51 -48.47 -0.84
N THR A 5 -18.57 -48.60 -1.76
CA THR A 5 -17.37 -47.74 -1.80
C THR A 5 -17.76 -46.34 -2.25
N THR A 6 -17.89 -45.41 -1.30
CA THR A 6 -17.96 -43.97 -1.61
C THR A 6 -16.66 -43.52 -2.22
N SER A 7 -16.73 -42.95 -3.44
CA SER A 7 -15.57 -42.34 -4.11
C SER A 7 -14.97 -41.24 -3.22
N GLU A 8 -13.64 -41.26 -3.05
CA GLU A 8 -12.95 -40.19 -2.35
C GLU A 8 -13.14 -38.86 -3.10
N SER A 9 -13.53 -37.83 -2.35
CA SER A 9 -13.77 -36.50 -2.89
C SER A 9 -12.45 -35.89 -3.37
N SER A 10 -12.40 -35.49 -4.64
CA SER A 10 -11.24 -34.81 -5.24
C SER A 10 -10.92 -33.56 -4.41
N ALA A 11 -9.71 -33.52 -3.83
CA ALA A 11 -9.30 -32.46 -2.92
C ALA A 11 -9.37 -31.09 -3.63
N ALA A 12 -10.28 -30.23 -3.18
CA ALA A 12 -10.52 -28.93 -3.79
C ALA A 12 -9.23 -28.10 -3.83
N ALA A 13 -8.83 -27.69 -5.04
CA ALA A 13 -7.72 -26.77 -5.21
C ALA A 13 -8.08 -25.43 -4.52
N PRO A 14 -7.25 -24.93 -3.57
CA PRO A 14 -7.58 -23.71 -2.85
C PRO A 14 -7.58 -22.52 -3.82
N LEU A 15 -8.69 -21.79 -3.87
CA LEU A 15 -8.93 -20.65 -4.78
C LEU A 15 -7.87 -19.53 -4.70
N LEU A 16 -7.08 -19.48 -3.62
CA LEU A 16 -5.97 -18.55 -3.42
C LEU A 16 -4.79 -19.27 -2.76
N ASP A 17 -3.79 -19.70 -3.55
CA ASP A 17 -2.52 -20.16 -2.98
C ASP A 17 -1.68 -18.96 -2.49
N LEU A 18 -1.83 -18.66 -1.20
CA LEU A 18 -1.06 -17.62 -0.50
C LEU A 18 0.46 -17.84 -0.61
N HIS A 19 0.94 -19.07 -0.75
CA HIS A 19 2.35 -19.37 -0.93
C HIS A 19 2.85 -18.89 -2.30
N ALA A 20 2.09 -19.16 -3.35
CA ALA A 20 2.39 -18.67 -4.71
C ALA A 20 2.43 -17.13 -4.76
N LEU A 21 1.49 -16.45 -4.09
CA LEU A 21 1.44 -14.99 -4.02
C LEU A 21 2.65 -14.41 -3.27
N VAL A 22 3.01 -14.95 -2.11
CA VAL A 22 4.20 -14.54 -1.34
C VAL A 22 5.49 -14.76 -2.14
N VAL A 23 5.61 -15.89 -2.84
CA VAL A 23 6.75 -16.20 -3.72
C VAL A 23 6.87 -15.17 -4.85
N ALA A 24 5.77 -14.84 -5.50
CA ALA A 24 5.76 -13.96 -6.65
C ALA A 24 6.02 -12.48 -6.28
N VAL A 25 5.42 -11.99 -5.19
CA VAL A 25 5.71 -10.66 -4.61
C VAL A 25 7.19 -10.54 -4.22
N ARG A 26 7.77 -11.60 -3.62
CA ARG A 26 9.19 -11.64 -3.27
C ARG A 26 10.12 -11.61 -4.49
N ARG A 27 9.77 -12.31 -5.58
CA ARG A 27 10.52 -12.22 -6.85
C ARG A 27 10.50 -10.82 -7.45
N ARG A 28 9.39 -10.10 -7.29
CA ARG A 28 9.23 -8.69 -7.73
C ARG A 28 9.78 -7.65 -6.74
N ARG A 29 10.63 -8.02 -5.76
CA ARG A 29 11.19 -7.07 -4.77
C ARG A 29 11.83 -5.81 -5.36
N ARG A 30 12.47 -5.90 -6.52
CA ARG A 30 13.03 -4.72 -7.20
C ARG A 30 11.96 -3.70 -7.59
N PHE A 31 10.78 -4.16 -8.02
CA PHE A 31 9.67 -3.33 -8.48
C PHE A 31 8.95 -2.62 -7.32
N TRP A 32 8.57 -3.34 -6.25
CA TRP A 32 7.93 -2.67 -5.11
C TRP A 32 8.90 -1.82 -4.30
N CYS A 33 10.19 -2.18 -4.23
CA CYS A 33 11.21 -1.27 -3.68
C CYS A 33 11.45 -0.03 -4.57
N SER A 34 11.42 -0.13 -5.90
CA SER A 34 11.52 1.06 -6.76
C SER A 34 10.28 1.95 -6.67
N MET A 35 9.08 1.37 -6.49
CA MET A 35 7.85 2.14 -6.29
C MET A 35 7.83 2.85 -4.92
N ALA A 36 8.30 2.18 -3.86
CA ALA A 36 8.49 2.80 -2.55
C ALA A 36 9.54 3.93 -2.58
N LEU A 37 10.63 3.76 -3.33
CA LEU A 37 11.65 4.81 -3.51
C LEU A 37 11.10 5.98 -4.34
N LEU A 38 10.32 5.72 -5.39
CA LEU A 38 9.64 6.75 -6.17
C LEU A 38 8.68 7.56 -5.28
N GLY A 39 7.86 6.86 -4.48
CA GLY A 39 6.94 7.49 -3.53
C GLY A 39 7.67 8.35 -2.49
N LEU A 40 8.80 7.86 -1.95
CA LEU A 40 9.66 8.65 -1.07
C LEU A 40 10.19 9.92 -1.74
N LEU A 41 10.69 9.82 -2.98
CA LEU A 41 11.23 10.96 -3.72
C LEU A 41 10.16 11.99 -4.05
N VAL A 42 8.97 11.55 -4.48
CA VAL A 42 7.82 12.42 -4.73
C VAL A 42 7.35 13.10 -3.44
N GLY A 43 7.22 12.36 -2.34
CA GLY A 43 6.83 12.92 -1.03
C GLY A 43 7.85 13.95 -0.50
N ALA A 44 9.14 13.68 -0.65
CA ALA A 44 10.20 14.63 -0.32
C ALA A 44 10.16 15.88 -1.23
N ALA A 45 9.93 15.71 -2.53
CA ALA A 45 9.82 16.81 -3.48
C ALA A 45 8.63 17.72 -3.16
N VAL A 46 7.45 17.16 -2.85
CA VAL A 46 6.26 17.94 -2.47
C VAL A 46 6.55 18.86 -1.27
N ALA A 47 7.28 18.39 -0.26
CA ALA A 47 7.64 19.22 0.91
C ALA A 47 8.61 20.38 0.61
N VAL A 48 9.32 20.34 -0.52
CA VAL A 48 10.28 21.37 -0.94
C VAL A 48 9.66 22.32 -1.97
N LEU A 49 8.85 21.81 -2.90
CA LEU A 49 8.16 22.62 -3.91
C LEU A 49 6.90 23.32 -3.35
N LEU A 50 6.19 22.67 -2.41
CA LEU A 50 5.01 23.22 -1.73
C LEU A 50 5.29 23.23 -0.20
N PRO A 51 6.11 24.15 0.30
CA PRO A 51 6.27 24.35 1.74
C PRO A 51 4.94 24.79 2.37
N PRO A 52 4.69 24.47 3.65
CA PRO A 52 3.53 25.01 4.36
C PRO A 52 3.65 26.55 4.42
N PRO A 53 2.54 27.31 4.26
CA PRO A 53 2.58 28.76 4.29
C PRO A 53 3.10 29.26 5.65
N PRO A 54 3.89 30.35 5.68
CA PRO A 54 4.21 31.06 6.92
C PRO A 54 2.95 31.38 7.72
N THR A 55 2.93 30.98 8.99
CA THR A 55 1.78 31.23 9.88
C THR A 55 2.22 32.00 11.12
N ALA A 56 1.39 32.93 11.55
CA ALA A 56 1.55 33.65 12.82
C ALA A 56 0.41 33.33 13.77
N VAL A 57 0.71 33.35 15.06
CA VAL A 57 -0.25 33.14 16.14
C VAL A 57 -0.22 34.30 17.12
N THR A 58 -1.39 34.72 17.56
CA THR A 58 -1.58 35.68 18.66
C THR A 58 -2.73 35.22 19.55
N LYS A 59 -2.72 35.63 20.82
CA LYS A 59 -3.78 35.30 21.77
C LYS A 59 -4.36 36.57 22.37
N VAL A 60 -5.67 36.69 22.27
CA VAL A 60 -6.48 37.79 22.78
C VAL A 60 -7.29 37.27 23.97
N LEU A 61 -7.16 37.93 25.11
CA LEU A 61 -8.12 37.79 26.20
C LEU A 61 -9.33 38.66 25.85
N VAL A 62 -10.50 38.06 25.86
CA VAL A 62 -11.79 38.71 25.62
C VAL A 62 -12.57 38.65 26.92
N ALA A 63 -12.98 39.81 27.42
CA ALA A 63 -13.70 39.92 28.68
C ALA A 63 -15.20 39.98 28.43
N HIS A 64 -15.94 39.07 29.06
CA HIS A 64 -17.40 39.07 29.02
C HIS A 64 -17.98 39.60 30.33
N GLN A 65 -19.02 40.43 30.23
CA GLN A 65 -19.75 40.92 31.40
C GLN A 65 -20.66 39.82 32.00
N GLU A 66 -21.03 38.83 31.19
CA GLU A 66 -21.84 37.66 31.55
C GLU A 66 -20.99 36.39 31.76
N ASP A 67 -19.69 36.51 32.08
CA ASP A 67 -18.79 35.36 32.31
C ASP A 67 -19.21 34.56 33.55
N GLN A 68 -20.10 33.59 33.35
CA GLN A 68 -20.54 32.66 34.37
C GLN A 68 -19.65 31.42 34.37
N PRO A 69 -19.30 30.85 35.54
CA PRO A 69 -18.45 29.66 35.63
C PRO A 69 -19.05 28.40 34.98
N ASN A 70 -20.32 28.45 34.56
CA ASN A 70 -21.04 27.39 33.87
C ASN A 70 -21.25 27.65 32.35
N ASP A 71 -20.78 28.77 31.77
CA ASP A 71 -20.85 28.93 30.30
C ASP A 71 -19.98 27.85 29.63
N THR A 72 -20.54 27.20 28.62
CA THR A 72 -19.89 26.13 27.85
C THR A 72 -19.06 26.70 26.69
N GLY A 73 -18.51 27.91 26.86
CA GLY A 73 -17.81 28.68 25.84
C GLY A 73 -18.72 29.12 24.69
N THR A 74 -19.98 29.47 24.98
CA THR A 74 -20.90 29.94 23.93
C THR A 74 -20.56 31.37 23.48
N LEU A 75 -20.08 32.21 24.42
CA LEU A 75 -19.67 33.58 24.16
C LEU A 75 -18.42 33.62 23.25
N ILE A 76 -17.35 32.89 23.59
CA ILE A 76 -16.13 32.85 22.77
C ILE A 76 -16.35 32.28 21.36
N ARG A 77 -17.31 31.35 21.17
CA ARG A 77 -17.71 30.87 19.84
C ARG A 77 -18.40 31.96 19.02
N THR A 78 -19.17 32.82 19.68
CA THR A 78 -19.79 33.99 19.03
C THR A 78 -18.72 34.99 18.61
N ASP A 79 -17.70 35.23 19.43
CA ASP A 79 -16.56 36.06 19.04
C ASP A 79 -15.72 35.46 17.90
N VAL A 80 -15.51 34.13 17.86
CA VAL A 80 -14.89 33.46 16.69
C VAL A 80 -15.72 33.67 15.42
N ALA A 81 -17.06 33.56 15.50
CA ALA A 81 -17.92 33.84 14.36
C ALA A 81 -17.88 35.32 13.94
N LEU A 82 -17.78 36.25 14.90
CA LEU A 82 -17.63 37.68 14.63
C LEU A 82 -16.26 38.02 14.02
N LEU A 83 -15.19 37.32 14.41
CA LEU A 83 -13.86 37.43 13.79
C LEU A 83 -13.93 37.08 12.29
N HIS A 84 -14.71 36.06 11.91
CA HIS A 84 -15.01 35.71 10.52
C HIS A 84 -16.14 36.58 9.91
N THR A 85 -16.14 37.89 10.18
CA THR A 85 -17.01 38.85 9.46
C THR A 85 -16.19 39.78 8.57
N THR A 86 -16.75 40.09 7.39
CA THR A 86 -16.16 41.03 6.44
C THR A 86 -15.94 42.44 7.03
N ARG A 87 -16.66 42.81 8.10
CA ARG A 87 -16.47 44.05 8.87
C ARG A 87 -15.09 44.09 9.55
N ILE A 88 -14.66 43.00 10.16
CA ILE A 88 -13.38 42.91 10.86
C ILE A 88 -12.24 42.69 9.87
N ALA A 89 -12.41 41.78 8.90
CA ALA A 89 -11.47 41.58 7.80
C ALA A 89 -11.15 42.89 7.05
N ARG A 90 -12.17 43.68 6.67
CA ARG A 90 -11.99 44.98 5.99
C ARG A 90 -11.23 46.00 6.85
N LYS A 91 -11.48 46.06 8.16
CA LYS A 91 -10.74 46.92 9.09
C LYS A 91 -9.25 46.52 9.17
N ALA A 92 -8.98 45.23 9.26
CA ALA A 92 -7.62 44.70 9.29
C ALA A 92 -6.87 45.04 7.99
N LEU A 93 -7.47 44.77 6.83
CA LEU A 93 -6.93 45.13 5.51
C LEU A 93 -6.70 46.64 5.35
N GLN A 94 -7.63 47.47 5.83
CA GLN A 94 -7.47 48.93 5.83
C GLN A 94 -6.29 49.39 6.70
N SER A 95 -6.05 48.75 7.84
CA SER A 95 -4.88 49.02 8.70
C SER A 95 -3.55 48.58 8.06
N LEU A 96 -3.59 47.54 7.21
CA LEU A 96 -2.44 47.05 6.44
C LEU A 96 -2.18 47.83 5.14
N GLY A 97 -3.16 48.62 4.68
CA GLY A 97 -3.13 49.24 3.35
C GLY A 97 -3.25 48.24 2.19
N SER A 98 -3.78 47.04 2.44
CA SER A 98 -3.89 45.98 1.43
C SER A 98 -5.09 46.22 0.49
N PRO A 99 -4.93 46.05 -0.85
CA PRO A 99 -6.01 46.12 -1.84
C PRO A 99 -6.79 44.80 -1.98
N GLU A 100 -6.46 43.78 -1.19
CA GLU A 100 -7.12 42.47 -1.17
C GLU A 100 -8.60 42.56 -0.78
N LYS A 101 -9.41 41.58 -1.20
CA LYS A 101 -10.82 41.51 -0.82
C LYS A 101 -10.98 40.91 0.58
N PRO A 102 -11.87 41.44 1.43
CA PRO A 102 -12.16 40.86 2.74
C PRO A 102 -12.56 39.38 2.70
N GLU A 103 -13.23 38.94 1.62
CA GLU A 103 -13.72 37.57 1.44
C GLU A 103 -12.59 36.57 1.08
N ASP A 104 -11.52 37.06 0.45
CA ASP A 104 -10.32 36.27 0.16
C ASP A 104 -9.45 36.19 1.42
N PHE A 105 -9.19 37.33 2.08
CA PHE A 105 -8.46 37.42 3.35
C PHE A 105 -9.07 36.58 4.49
N MET A 106 -10.39 36.39 4.49
CA MET A 106 -11.10 35.50 5.44
C MET A 106 -10.76 34.01 5.32
N GLN A 107 -10.09 33.58 4.25
CA GLN A 107 -9.60 32.21 4.07
C GLN A 107 -8.18 32.03 4.64
N ASP A 108 -7.45 33.14 4.82
CA ASP A 108 -6.07 33.19 5.34
C ASP A 108 -5.99 33.29 6.87
N TYR A 109 -7.10 33.17 7.60
CA TYR A 109 -7.08 33.13 9.06
C TYR A 109 -8.12 32.19 9.68
N GLU A 110 -7.90 31.84 10.94
CA GLU A 110 -8.81 31.02 11.75
C GLU A 110 -8.83 31.53 13.21
N GLY A 111 -10.02 31.58 13.81
CA GLY A 111 -10.21 31.85 15.24
C GLY A 111 -10.49 30.57 16.04
N LEU A 112 -9.77 30.36 17.13
CA LEU A 112 -9.93 29.22 18.04
C LEU A 112 -10.16 29.70 19.48
N GLY A 113 -11.36 29.47 20.02
CA GLY A 113 -11.63 29.68 21.45
C GLY A 113 -10.96 28.60 22.30
N LEU A 114 -9.84 28.92 22.95
CA LEU A 114 -9.08 28.00 23.81
C LEU A 114 -9.74 27.82 25.18
N THR A 115 -10.39 28.86 25.69
CA THR A 115 -11.21 28.89 26.91
C THR A 115 -12.36 29.89 26.72
N ASN A 116 -13.27 30.01 27.70
CA ASN A 116 -14.39 30.97 27.65
C ASN A 116 -13.97 32.43 27.37
N ASN A 117 -12.73 32.81 27.69
CA ASN A 117 -12.21 34.17 27.52
C ASN A 117 -10.94 34.25 26.67
N LEU A 118 -10.36 33.15 26.19
CA LEU A 118 -9.07 33.18 25.47
C LEU A 118 -9.25 32.76 24.01
N LEU A 119 -9.17 33.74 23.10
CA LEU A 119 -9.19 33.56 21.66
C LEU A 119 -7.74 33.44 21.15
N GLN A 120 -7.42 32.35 20.45
CA GLN A 120 -6.23 32.28 19.61
C GLN A 120 -6.61 32.61 18.17
N ILE A 121 -5.83 33.48 17.53
CA ILE A 121 -5.98 33.82 16.12
C ILE A 121 -4.75 33.26 15.39
N ASN A 122 -4.99 32.42 14.39
CA ASN A 122 -3.99 31.89 13.46
C ASN A 122 -4.13 32.67 12.14
N VAL A 123 -3.04 33.16 11.55
CA VAL A 123 -3.07 33.87 10.25
C VAL A 123 -1.93 33.40 9.35
N THR A 124 -2.22 33.18 8.07
CA THR A 124 -1.24 32.87 7.01
C THR A 124 -0.82 34.13 6.25
N GLY A 125 0.35 34.08 5.63
CA GLY A 125 0.84 35.12 4.71
C GLY A 125 2.05 34.64 3.92
N ASP A 126 2.53 35.42 2.96
CA ASP A 126 3.63 35.01 2.07
C ASP A 126 5.00 35.03 2.76
N SER A 127 5.08 35.66 3.95
CA SER A 127 6.29 35.69 4.78
C SER A 127 5.96 35.73 6.28
N ASP A 128 6.91 35.30 7.12
CA ASP A 128 6.81 35.38 8.59
C ASP A 128 6.47 36.81 9.08
N ALA A 129 7.08 37.84 8.47
CA ALA A 129 6.85 39.24 8.82
C ALA A 129 5.45 39.72 8.44
N GLU A 130 4.97 39.30 7.28
CA GLU A 130 3.62 39.63 6.81
C GLU A 130 2.56 38.90 7.63
N ALA A 131 2.71 37.60 7.90
CA ALA A 131 1.78 36.85 8.74
C ALA A 131 1.67 37.49 10.13
N VAL A 132 2.79 37.94 10.72
CA VAL A 132 2.81 38.69 11.98
C VAL A 132 2.08 40.04 11.88
N ALA A 133 2.27 40.79 10.79
CA ALA A 133 1.57 42.05 10.55
C ALA A 133 0.05 41.84 10.37
N ARG A 134 -0.35 40.86 9.56
CA ARG A 134 -1.75 40.46 9.33
C ARG A 134 -2.42 40.03 10.64
N ALA A 135 -1.76 39.16 11.43
CA ALA A 135 -2.25 38.74 12.75
C ALA A 135 -2.39 39.91 13.73
N LYS A 136 -1.46 40.87 13.72
CA LYS A 136 -1.57 42.09 14.53
C LYS A 136 -2.78 42.93 14.13
N ALA A 137 -2.89 43.27 12.84
CA ALA A 137 -3.97 44.10 12.33
C ALA A 137 -5.35 43.47 12.56
N LEU A 138 -5.46 42.14 12.47
CA LEU A 138 -6.68 41.39 12.75
C LEU A 138 -7.04 41.41 14.25
N ALA A 139 -6.07 41.20 15.14
CA ALA A 139 -6.29 41.28 16.59
C ALA A 139 -6.67 42.71 17.03
N ASP A 140 -5.95 43.73 16.56
CA ASP A 140 -6.25 45.14 16.84
C ASP A 140 -7.65 45.51 16.32
N ALA A 141 -8.01 45.10 15.10
CA ALA A 141 -9.33 45.35 14.52
C ALA A 141 -10.47 44.65 15.28
N PHE A 142 -10.23 43.42 15.77
CA PHE A 142 -11.18 42.67 16.59
C PHE A 142 -11.40 43.33 17.95
N VAL A 143 -10.32 43.64 18.69
CA VAL A 143 -10.39 44.32 20.00
C VAL A 143 -11.12 45.65 19.86
N ALA A 144 -10.76 46.47 18.86
CA ALA A 144 -11.43 47.75 18.59
C ALA A 144 -12.90 47.61 18.18
N ASP A 145 -13.30 46.49 17.55
CA ASP A 145 -14.73 46.23 17.30
C ASP A 145 -15.47 45.83 18.57
N HIS A 146 -14.90 44.90 19.35
CA HIS A 146 -15.49 44.39 20.58
C HIS A 146 -15.69 45.50 21.63
N VAL A 147 -14.65 46.32 21.88
CA VAL A 147 -14.72 47.50 22.78
C VAL A 147 -15.82 48.46 22.35
N ARG A 148 -15.91 48.76 21.05
CA ARG A 148 -16.95 49.64 20.52
C ARG A 148 -18.36 49.05 20.69
N ARG A 149 -18.57 47.75 20.45
CA ARG A 149 -19.88 47.11 20.65
C ARG A 149 -20.36 47.20 22.10
N ILE A 150 -19.44 47.02 23.06
CA ILE A 150 -19.74 47.18 24.49
C ILE A 150 -20.16 48.63 24.80
N GLN A 151 -19.43 49.63 24.27
CA GLN A 151 -19.78 51.04 24.44
C GLN A 151 -21.14 51.40 23.79
N GLU A 152 -21.36 50.97 22.54
CA GLU A 152 -22.62 51.19 21.80
C GLU A 152 -23.81 50.56 22.54
N ALA A 153 -23.65 49.37 23.13
CA ALA A 153 -24.69 48.71 23.92
C ALA A 153 -24.97 49.44 25.24
N ALA A 154 -23.93 49.82 25.98
CA ALA A 154 -24.06 50.49 27.27
C ALA A 154 -24.66 51.90 27.15
N ASP A 155 -24.28 52.67 26.14
CA ASP A 155 -24.90 53.98 25.86
C ASP A 155 -26.36 53.84 25.42
N ALA A 156 -26.72 52.77 24.68
CA ALA A 156 -28.10 52.49 24.31
C ALA A 156 -28.96 52.09 25.51
N GLU A 157 -28.44 51.25 26.41
CA GLU A 157 -29.12 50.89 27.67
C GLU A 157 -29.27 52.10 28.59
N ALA A 158 -28.19 52.84 28.84
CA ALA A 158 -28.22 54.06 29.63
C ALA A 158 -29.24 55.05 29.07
N LYS A 159 -29.28 55.26 27.75
CA LYS A 159 -30.30 56.09 27.10
C LYS A 159 -31.73 55.58 27.36
N SER A 160 -31.97 54.28 27.23
CA SER A 160 -33.30 53.68 27.51
C SER A 160 -33.75 53.91 28.96
N LEU A 161 -32.83 53.84 29.92
CA LEU A 161 -33.10 54.11 31.34
C LEU A 161 -33.36 55.61 31.60
N LEU A 162 -32.62 56.50 30.93
CA LEU A 162 -32.81 57.95 31.00
C LEU A 162 -34.15 58.38 30.36
N ASP A 163 -34.52 57.82 29.21
CA ASP A 163 -35.81 58.06 28.55
C ASP A 163 -36.99 57.60 29.42
N GLN A 164 -36.86 56.48 30.15
CA GLN A 164 -37.86 56.02 31.12
C GLN A 164 -37.97 56.96 32.33
N ARG A 165 -36.82 57.34 32.91
CA ARG A 165 -36.71 58.31 34.00
C ARG A 165 -37.40 59.63 33.65
N ASP A 166 -37.23 60.12 32.44
CA ASP A 166 -37.80 61.40 32.02
C ASP A 166 -39.31 61.34 31.83
N ARG A 167 -39.87 60.22 31.32
CA ARG A 167 -41.34 59.98 31.33
C ARG A 167 -41.94 59.99 32.75
N MET A 168 -41.23 59.42 33.74
CA MET A 168 -41.69 59.44 35.14
C MET A 168 -41.56 60.83 35.78
N ARG A 169 -40.63 61.68 35.31
CA ARG A 169 -40.55 63.10 35.73
C ARG A 169 -41.74 63.90 35.20
N ASP A 170 -42.19 63.61 33.98
CA ASP A 170 -43.42 64.21 33.43
C ASP A 170 -44.65 63.76 34.23
N GLU A 171 -44.76 62.47 34.56
CA GLU A 171 -45.84 61.94 35.43
C GLU A 171 -45.80 62.56 36.84
N LEU A 172 -44.62 62.66 37.45
CA LEU A 172 -44.42 63.31 38.75
C LEU A 172 -44.84 64.79 38.72
N THR A 173 -44.60 65.47 37.59
CA THR A 173 -45.03 66.87 37.39
C THR A 173 -46.56 66.98 37.31
N GLN A 174 -47.23 66.02 36.65
CA GLN A 174 -48.70 65.94 36.62
C GLN A 174 -49.29 65.64 38.01
N VAL A 175 -48.70 64.70 38.76
CA VAL A 175 -49.12 64.38 40.15
C VAL A 175 -48.93 65.58 41.07
N ASN A 176 -47.79 66.27 41.01
CA ASN A 176 -47.56 67.48 41.79
C ASN A 176 -48.59 68.59 41.48
N LYS A 177 -48.98 68.73 40.21
CA LYS A 177 -50.03 69.67 39.81
C LYS A 177 -51.40 69.24 40.37
N ALA A 178 -51.78 67.97 40.27
CA ALA A 178 -53.03 67.46 40.81
C ALA A 178 -53.15 67.63 42.34
N ILE A 179 -52.03 67.50 43.07
CA ILE A 179 -51.97 67.80 44.51
C ILE A 179 -52.18 69.30 44.78
N GLY A 180 -51.62 70.18 43.94
CA GLY A 180 -51.74 71.64 44.07
C GLY A 180 -53.10 72.22 43.66
N ASP A 181 -53.77 71.59 42.69
CA ASP A 181 -55.11 71.97 42.22
C ASP A 181 -56.24 71.44 43.14
N GLY A 182 -55.92 70.55 44.09
CA GLY A 182 -56.86 69.97 45.04
C GLY A 182 -57.34 70.97 46.10
N SER A 183 -58.64 71.27 46.13
CA SER A 183 -59.23 72.19 47.11
C SER A 183 -59.34 71.56 48.51
N PRO A 184 -59.13 72.32 49.61
CA PRO A 184 -59.11 71.80 50.99
C PRO A 184 -60.50 71.49 51.58
N GLU A 185 -61.53 71.30 50.75
CA GLU A 185 -62.88 70.99 51.22
C GLU A 185 -62.95 69.60 51.87
N SER A 186 -63.41 69.59 53.12
CA SER A 186 -63.12 68.53 54.08
C SER A 186 -64.10 67.35 53.97
N GLY A 187 -63.89 66.49 52.97
CA GLY A 187 -64.59 65.21 52.80
C GLY A 187 -63.67 63.99 52.95
N PRO A 188 -64.14 62.85 53.49
CA PRO A 188 -63.30 61.67 53.68
C PRO A 188 -62.77 61.06 52.37
N GLU A 189 -63.52 61.17 51.27
CA GLU A 189 -63.06 60.72 49.94
C GLU A 189 -61.94 61.61 49.38
N THR A 190 -62.01 62.94 49.58
CA THR A 190 -60.97 63.90 49.19
C THR A 190 -59.65 63.59 49.89
N SER A 191 -59.70 63.30 51.20
CA SER A 191 -58.52 62.93 51.99
C SER A 191 -57.87 61.61 51.52
N ALA A 192 -58.67 60.59 51.22
CA ALA A 192 -58.16 59.32 50.71
C ALA A 192 -57.50 59.46 49.32
N ASN A 193 -58.06 60.31 48.45
CA ASN A 193 -57.48 60.59 47.14
C ASN A 193 -56.14 61.34 47.26
N LEU A 194 -56.06 62.36 48.13
CA LEU A 194 -54.80 63.09 48.40
C LEU A 194 -53.69 62.17 48.94
N GLU A 195 -53.99 61.28 49.90
CA GLU A 195 -53.03 60.31 50.42
C GLU A 195 -52.48 59.40 49.30
N SER A 196 -53.34 58.96 48.38
CA SER A 196 -52.91 58.15 47.22
C SER A 196 -51.96 58.90 46.27
N LEU A 197 -52.17 60.21 46.08
CA LEU A 197 -51.29 61.06 45.27
C LEU A 197 -49.94 61.30 45.95
N PHE A 198 -49.91 61.47 47.28
CA PHE A 198 -48.64 61.56 48.03
C PHE A 198 -47.85 60.24 47.99
N ALA A 199 -48.54 59.10 48.14
CA ALA A 199 -47.92 57.78 47.97
C ALA A 199 -47.34 57.60 46.56
N ARG A 200 -48.08 57.98 45.51
CA ARG A 200 -47.63 57.93 44.11
C ARG A 200 -46.44 58.86 43.86
N ARG A 201 -46.42 60.05 44.45
CA ARG A 201 -45.29 60.99 44.40
C ARG A 201 -44.02 60.37 45.00
N ALA A 202 -44.14 59.74 46.16
CA ALA A 202 -43.00 59.07 46.82
C ALA A 202 -42.49 57.90 45.97
N GLU A 203 -43.40 57.09 45.40
CA GLU A 203 -43.08 55.99 44.49
C GLU A 203 -42.31 56.48 43.26
N LEU A 204 -42.84 57.48 42.54
CA LEU A 204 -42.20 58.04 41.34
C LEU A 204 -40.83 58.64 41.64
N THR A 205 -40.69 59.35 42.77
CA THR A 205 -39.40 59.93 43.20
C THR A 205 -38.36 58.83 43.45
N SER A 206 -38.76 57.73 44.11
CA SER A 206 -37.90 56.56 44.36
C SER A 206 -37.48 55.88 43.06
N ARG A 207 -38.42 55.61 42.15
CA ARG A 207 -38.14 55.04 40.82
C ARG A 207 -37.18 55.93 40.01
N ILE A 208 -37.41 57.24 39.97
CA ILE A 208 -36.53 58.19 39.25
C ILE A 208 -35.09 58.12 39.76
N ALA A 209 -34.88 57.95 41.07
CA ALA A 209 -33.55 57.78 41.66
C ALA A 209 -32.90 56.44 41.26
N ASP A 210 -33.66 55.33 41.33
CA ASP A 210 -33.21 53.98 40.92
C ASP A 210 -32.80 53.94 39.44
N PHE A 211 -33.65 54.44 38.52
CA PHE A 211 -33.32 54.52 37.09
C PHE A 211 -32.09 55.40 36.81
N ASN A 212 -31.89 56.47 37.58
CA ASN A 212 -30.71 57.32 37.42
C ASN A 212 -29.43 56.64 37.94
N LEU A 213 -29.52 55.85 39.02
CA LEU A 213 -28.40 55.05 39.52
C LEU A 213 -28.01 53.95 38.51
N ARG A 214 -28.98 53.21 37.97
CA ARG A 214 -28.75 52.16 36.98
C ARG A 214 -28.16 52.69 35.67
N ALA A 215 -28.60 53.87 35.21
CA ALA A 215 -28.04 54.50 34.02
C ALA A 215 -26.56 54.89 34.18
N GLU A 216 -26.17 55.30 35.39
CA GLU A 216 -24.77 55.58 35.72
C GLU A 216 -23.95 54.29 35.88
N GLU A 217 -24.52 53.26 36.53
CA GLU A 217 -23.90 51.94 36.67
C GLU A 217 -23.63 51.28 35.31
N ALA A 218 -24.58 51.34 34.38
CA ALA A 218 -24.42 50.85 33.01
C ALA A 218 -23.23 51.53 32.30
N ARG A 219 -23.02 52.84 32.52
CA ARG A 219 -21.89 53.59 31.96
C ARG A 219 -20.56 53.33 32.66
N ILE A 220 -20.56 53.12 33.98
CA ILE A 220 -19.34 52.89 34.78
C ILE A 220 -18.85 51.43 34.70
N GLY A 221 -19.75 50.47 34.47
CA GLY A 221 -19.41 49.04 34.34
C GLY A 221 -18.58 48.73 33.09
N SER A 222 -18.92 49.34 31.95
CA SER A 222 -18.28 49.04 30.65
C SER A 222 -16.77 49.28 30.60
N PRO A 223 -16.20 50.39 31.11
CA PRO A 223 -14.75 50.57 31.23
C PRO A 223 -13.99 49.41 31.88
N GLN A 224 -14.60 48.71 32.84
CA GLN A 224 -13.96 47.59 33.55
C GLN A 224 -13.85 46.33 32.70
N VAL A 225 -14.79 46.12 31.79
CA VAL A 225 -14.78 45.02 30.79
C VAL A 225 -13.82 45.39 29.65
N ILE A 226 -13.89 46.63 29.17
CA ILE A 226 -13.00 47.17 28.13
C ILE A 226 -11.53 47.06 28.52
N ALA A 227 -11.16 47.40 29.76
CA ALA A 227 -9.78 47.32 30.25
C ALA A 227 -9.24 45.88 30.39
N ARG A 228 -10.09 44.85 30.26
CA ARG A 228 -9.70 43.43 30.34
C ARG A 228 -9.61 42.75 28.98
N THR A 229 -10.19 43.33 27.92
CA THR A 229 -10.06 42.81 26.55
C THR A 229 -8.74 43.30 25.93
N GLN A 230 -7.73 42.42 25.87
CA GLN A 230 -6.38 42.80 25.44
C GLN A 230 -5.62 41.64 24.78
N ILE A 231 -4.62 41.97 23.96
CA ILE A 231 -3.67 41.00 23.40
C ILE A 231 -2.73 40.53 24.52
N VAL A 232 -2.82 39.26 24.90
CA VAL A 232 -1.99 38.65 25.96
C VAL A 232 -0.71 38.03 25.39
N ASP A 233 -0.77 37.48 24.18
CA ASP A 233 0.38 36.88 23.51
C ASP A 233 0.59 37.58 22.16
N ALA A 234 1.64 38.38 22.07
CA ALA A 234 1.92 39.22 20.92
C ALA A 234 2.10 38.36 19.63
N PRO A 235 1.65 38.85 18.47
CA PRO A 235 1.77 38.11 17.21
C PRO A 235 3.20 37.65 16.93
N ARG A 236 3.39 36.34 16.76
CA ARG A 236 4.69 35.73 16.41
C ARG A 236 4.53 34.65 15.34
N ALA A 237 5.51 34.56 14.45
CA ALA A 237 5.59 33.49 13.46
C ALA A 237 5.85 32.12 14.12
N VAL A 238 5.14 31.10 13.67
CA VAL A 238 5.33 29.70 14.06
C VAL A 238 6.42 29.12 13.19
N ARG A 239 7.57 28.80 13.79
CA ARG A 239 8.70 28.21 13.07
C ARG A 239 8.36 26.81 12.55
N SER A 240 7.96 26.73 11.28
CA SER A 240 7.94 25.48 10.54
C SER A 240 9.37 24.98 10.30
N SER A 241 9.57 23.67 10.28
CA SER A 241 10.88 23.08 10.01
C SER A 241 10.82 22.28 8.70
N LEU A 242 11.33 22.87 7.63
CA LEU A 242 11.45 22.23 6.31
C LEU A 242 11.99 20.79 6.36
N PRO A 243 13.08 20.44 7.09
CA PRO A 243 13.55 19.06 7.15
C PRO A 243 12.56 18.11 7.85
N LYS A 244 11.76 18.61 8.82
CA LYS A 244 10.72 17.83 9.49
C LYS A 244 9.53 17.57 8.56
N ALA A 245 9.10 18.60 7.82
CA ALA A 245 8.06 18.47 6.79
C ALA A 245 8.49 17.48 5.69
N ALA A 246 9.72 17.61 5.19
CA ALA A 246 10.30 16.69 4.21
C ALA A 246 10.38 15.25 4.73
N ALA A 247 10.81 15.03 5.98
CA ALA A 247 10.85 13.70 6.57
C ALA A 247 9.45 13.06 6.71
N ILE A 248 8.44 13.83 7.14
CA ILE A 248 7.06 13.35 7.29
C ILE A 248 6.46 13.01 5.92
N ASN A 249 6.54 13.92 4.95
CA ASN A 249 5.98 13.70 3.62
C ASN A 249 6.72 12.59 2.85
N ALA A 250 8.03 12.47 3.01
CA ALA A 250 8.82 11.34 2.49
C ALA A 250 8.39 9.99 3.09
N ALA A 251 8.07 9.94 4.39
CA ALA A 251 7.57 8.73 5.05
C ALA A 251 6.17 8.34 4.55
N ILE A 252 5.25 9.31 4.42
CA ILE A 252 3.92 9.10 3.84
C ILE A 252 4.04 8.59 2.39
N GLY A 253 4.87 9.25 1.58
CA GLY A 253 5.13 8.86 0.20
C GLY A 253 5.73 7.46 0.06
N LEU A 254 6.66 7.09 0.94
CA LEU A 254 7.23 5.73 0.99
C LEU A 254 6.14 4.68 1.25
N VAL A 255 5.27 4.91 2.24
CA VAL A 255 4.19 3.97 2.59
C VAL A 255 3.21 3.82 1.44
N LEU A 256 2.75 4.93 0.84
CA LEU A 256 1.85 4.89 -0.31
C LEU A 256 2.47 4.19 -1.52
N GLY A 257 3.73 4.51 -1.85
CA GLY A 257 4.47 3.87 -2.95
C GLY A 257 4.72 2.37 -2.71
N LEU A 258 4.92 1.96 -1.46
CA LEU A 258 5.08 0.57 -1.07
C LEU A 258 3.75 -0.21 -1.17
N VAL A 259 2.65 0.35 -0.68
CA VAL A 259 1.31 -0.26 -0.77
C VAL A 259 0.88 -0.41 -2.23
N LEU A 260 1.03 0.64 -3.05
CA LEU A 260 0.73 0.60 -4.47
C LEU A 260 1.63 -0.40 -5.21
N GLY A 261 2.93 -0.42 -4.90
CA GLY A 261 3.89 -1.37 -5.46
C GLY A 261 3.57 -2.83 -5.13
N LEU A 262 3.08 -3.10 -3.91
CA LEU A 262 2.61 -4.43 -3.49
C LEU A 262 1.31 -4.82 -4.19
N ALA A 263 0.32 -3.92 -4.27
CA ALA A 263 -0.96 -4.17 -4.93
C ALA A 263 -0.76 -4.52 -6.42
N VAL A 264 0.01 -3.71 -7.15
CA VAL A 264 0.33 -3.98 -8.57
C VAL A 264 1.14 -5.27 -8.72
N ALA A 265 2.06 -5.57 -7.78
CA ALA A 265 2.81 -6.82 -7.80
C ALA A 265 1.92 -8.06 -7.53
N ALA A 266 0.88 -7.94 -6.71
CA ALA A 266 -0.08 -9.02 -6.45
C ALA A 266 -1.02 -9.26 -7.64
N VAL A 267 -1.67 -8.21 -8.15
CA VAL A 267 -2.61 -8.30 -9.30
C VAL A 267 -1.89 -8.86 -10.54
N GLY A 268 -0.67 -8.39 -10.82
CA GLY A 268 0.16 -8.88 -11.92
C GLY A 268 0.73 -10.31 -11.73
N THR A 269 0.29 -11.04 -10.72
CA THR A 269 0.61 -12.47 -10.51
C THR A 269 -0.62 -13.35 -10.65
N VAL A 270 -1.78 -12.91 -10.16
CA VAL A 270 -3.08 -13.57 -10.41
C VAL A 270 -3.41 -13.60 -11.91
N VAL A 271 -3.26 -12.47 -12.62
CA VAL A 271 -3.57 -12.37 -14.05
C VAL A 271 -2.62 -13.19 -14.95
N ALA A 272 -1.43 -13.53 -14.46
CA ALA A 272 -0.38 -14.12 -15.30
C ALA A 272 -0.34 -15.66 -15.27
N ASP A 273 -0.93 -16.28 -14.24
CA ASP A 273 -0.98 -17.74 -13.99
C ASP A 273 0.28 -18.52 -14.45
N ARG A 274 1.43 -18.15 -13.88
CA ARG A 274 2.74 -18.73 -14.24
C ARG A 274 3.25 -19.62 -13.11
N PRO A 275 3.19 -20.96 -13.24
CA PRO A 275 3.63 -21.86 -12.18
C PRO A 275 5.13 -21.69 -11.88
N VAL A 276 5.46 -21.67 -10.58
CA VAL A 276 6.82 -21.46 -10.06
C VAL A 276 7.30 -22.65 -9.23
N LEU A 277 6.38 -23.42 -8.64
CA LEU A 277 6.71 -24.56 -7.78
C LEU A 277 6.96 -25.83 -8.61
N ARG A 278 7.77 -26.75 -8.07
CA ARG A 278 8.12 -28.03 -8.71
C ARG A 278 6.87 -28.86 -8.99
N ARG A 279 5.99 -29.02 -7.99
CA ARG A 279 4.74 -29.81 -8.14
C ARG A 279 3.86 -29.28 -9.28
N ASP A 280 3.74 -27.95 -9.40
CA ASP A 280 2.83 -27.33 -10.37
C ASP A 280 3.39 -27.52 -11.80
N ILE A 281 4.70 -27.38 -11.96
CA ILE A 281 5.37 -27.60 -13.25
C ILE A 281 5.33 -29.08 -13.64
N ALA A 282 5.55 -30.00 -12.70
CA ALA A 282 5.46 -31.43 -12.94
C ALA A 282 4.02 -31.82 -13.33
N ALA A 283 3.02 -31.40 -12.55
CA ALA A 283 1.60 -31.71 -12.78
C ALA A 283 1.10 -31.18 -14.13
N ASN A 284 1.43 -29.94 -14.50
CA ASN A 284 1.00 -29.37 -15.79
C ASN A 284 1.73 -29.98 -17.00
N LEU A 285 2.95 -30.54 -16.81
CA LEU A 285 3.73 -31.18 -17.88
C LEU A 285 3.57 -32.70 -17.96
N GLY A 286 2.95 -33.33 -16.96
CA GLY A 286 2.85 -34.80 -16.87
C GLY A 286 4.18 -35.52 -16.69
N ALA A 287 5.25 -34.82 -16.30
CA ALA A 287 6.60 -35.39 -16.19
C ALA A 287 7.37 -34.92 -14.94
N SER A 288 8.09 -35.84 -14.30
CA SER A 288 8.84 -35.60 -13.07
C SER A 288 10.05 -34.68 -13.27
N VAL A 289 10.32 -33.80 -12.31
CA VAL A 289 11.51 -32.95 -12.28
C VAL A 289 12.74 -33.77 -11.86
N ILE A 290 13.65 -34.02 -12.80
CA ILE A 290 14.84 -34.87 -12.63
C ILE A 290 16.10 -34.12 -12.22
N ALA A 291 16.16 -32.80 -12.49
CA ALA A 291 17.31 -31.96 -12.13
C ALA A 291 16.93 -30.48 -12.03
N GLU A 292 17.76 -29.72 -11.31
CA GLU A 292 17.56 -28.29 -11.07
C GLU A 292 18.82 -27.48 -11.36
N LEU A 293 18.64 -26.26 -11.87
CA LEU A 293 19.73 -25.29 -12.01
C LEU A 293 19.33 -23.92 -11.43
N PRO A 294 19.78 -23.57 -10.20
CA PRO A 294 19.53 -22.25 -9.63
C PRO A 294 20.23 -21.17 -10.47
N ARG A 295 19.55 -20.02 -10.64
CA ARG A 295 20.08 -18.92 -11.45
C ARG A 295 21.33 -18.33 -10.82
N ARG A 296 22.27 -17.95 -11.69
CA ARG A 296 23.55 -17.33 -11.34
C ARG A 296 23.34 -16.02 -10.56
N SER A 297 23.45 -16.09 -9.23
CA SER A 297 23.43 -14.92 -8.36
C SER A 297 24.82 -14.28 -8.28
N GLY A 298 24.87 -13.02 -7.81
CA GLY A 298 26.12 -12.27 -7.70
C GLY A 298 27.08 -12.77 -6.61
N ARG A 299 26.57 -13.44 -5.56
CA ARG A 299 27.35 -13.80 -4.35
C ARG A 299 28.34 -14.94 -4.62
N LEU A 300 29.59 -14.77 -4.20
CA LEU A 300 30.70 -15.69 -4.48
C LEU A 300 30.46 -17.13 -3.99
N TRP A 301 29.90 -17.32 -2.79
CA TRP A 301 29.62 -18.66 -2.25
C TRP A 301 28.57 -19.43 -3.07
N GLN A 302 27.51 -18.74 -3.52
CA GLN A 302 26.48 -19.33 -4.37
C GLN A 302 27.03 -19.77 -5.75
N ARG A 303 28.11 -19.15 -6.25
CA ARG A 303 28.80 -19.63 -7.47
C ARG A 303 29.34 -21.06 -7.32
N ARG A 304 29.81 -21.46 -6.13
CA ARG A 304 30.26 -22.85 -5.87
C ARG A 304 29.08 -23.82 -5.94
N GLN A 305 27.96 -23.47 -5.30
CA GLN A 305 26.72 -24.26 -5.33
C GLN A 305 26.16 -24.39 -6.76
N THR A 306 26.08 -23.31 -7.54
CA THR A 306 25.62 -23.37 -8.94
C THR A 306 26.53 -24.24 -9.81
N ARG A 307 27.85 -24.22 -9.60
CA ARG A 307 28.78 -25.14 -10.29
C ARG A 307 28.51 -26.59 -9.94
N ALA A 308 28.41 -26.92 -8.64
CA ALA A 308 28.12 -28.29 -8.19
C ALA A 308 26.75 -28.80 -8.70
N ALA A 309 25.71 -27.95 -8.68
CA ALA A 309 24.41 -28.26 -9.26
C ALA A 309 24.50 -28.52 -10.77
N ARG A 310 25.24 -27.69 -11.53
CA ARG A 310 25.47 -27.88 -12.97
C ARG A 310 26.20 -29.19 -13.25
N THR A 311 27.27 -29.52 -12.53
CA THR A 311 27.98 -30.80 -12.68
C THR A 311 27.10 -32.01 -12.39
N ARG A 312 26.28 -31.95 -11.33
CA ARG A 312 25.29 -33.00 -11.02
C ARG A 312 24.24 -33.15 -12.13
N LEU A 313 23.69 -32.04 -12.62
CA LEU A 313 22.73 -32.01 -13.71
C LEU A 313 23.32 -32.61 -14.99
N THR A 314 24.54 -32.22 -15.38
CA THR A 314 25.23 -32.80 -16.55
C THR A 314 25.45 -34.30 -16.37
N ALA A 315 25.88 -34.76 -15.20
CA ALA A 315 26.10 -36.18 -14.93
C ALA A 315 24.80 -37.00 -14.92
N THR A 316 23.69 -36.44 -14.41
CA THR A 316 22.37 -37.08 -14.47
C THR A 316 21.89 -37.18 -15.91
N LEU A 317 21.92 -36.09 -16.68
CA LEU A 317 21.48 -36.08 -18.08
C LEU A 317 22.35 -36.98 -18.97
N ALA A 318 23.67 -36.98 -18.80
CA ALA A 318 24.55 -37.90 -19.53
C ALA A 318 24.23 -39.37 -19.21
N ARG A 319 23.90 -39.70 -17.95
CA ARG A 319 23.45 -41.06 -17.58
C ARG A 319 22.11 -41.42 -18.21
N THR A 320 21.15 -40.48 -18.25
CA THR A 320 19.84 -40.67 -18.91
C THR A 320 20.01 -40.89 -20.42
N VAL A 321 20.83 -40.07 -21.09
CA VAL A 321 21.10 -40.20 -22.53
C VAL A 321 21.86 -41.49 -22.86
N ARG A 322 22.82 -41.91 -22.04
CA ARG A 322 23.53 -43.20 -22.19
C ARG A 322 22.60 -44.40 -22.01
N GLY A 323 21.61 -44.29 -21.12
CA GLY A 323 20.61 -45.34 -20.88
C GLY A 323 19.57 -45.47 -22.00
N SER A 324 19.53 -44.54 -22.96
CA SER A 324 18.64 -44.63 -24.12
C SER A 324 19.36 -45.17 -25.35
N ALA A 325 18.71 -46.11 -26.03
CA ALA A 325 19.13 -46.61 -27.34
C ALA A 325 18.72 -45.65 -28.48
N GLU A 326 17.82 -44.71 -28.21
CA GLU A 326 17.25 -43.81 -29.21
C GLU A 326 17.78 -42.36 -29.06
N PRO A 327 17.66 -41.50 -30.08
CA PRO A 327 18.10 -40.10 -30.00
C PRO A 327 17.26 -39.28 -29.02
N VAL A 328 17.94 -38.57 -28.11
CA VAL A 328 17.30 -37.71 -27.10
C VAL A 328 17.38 -36.25 -27.55
N SER A 329 16.28 -35.50 -27.36
CA SER A 329 16.20 -34.06 -27.55
C SER A 329 16.15 -33.29 -26.23
N LEU A 330 16.71 -32.08 -26.21
CA LEU A 330 16.57 -31.10 -25.13
C LEU A 330 15.69 -29.94 -25.62
N LEU A 331 14.44 -29.88 -25.15
CA LEU A 331 13.48 -28.87 -25.60
C LEU A 331 13.32 -27.76 -24.56
N GLU A 332 13.53 -26.50 -24.96
CA GLU A 332 13.55 -25.37 -24.04
C GLU A 332 12.23 -24.60 -23.96
N LEU A 333 11.90 -24.13 -22.75
CA LEU A 333 10.85 -23.15 -22.51
C LEU A 333 11.40 -21.95 -21.73
N GLY A 334 11.70 -20.88 -22.45
CA GLY A 334 12.16 -19.59 -21.91
C GLY A 334 13.62 -19.56 -21.45
N CYS A 335 14.42 -20.54 -21.83
CA CYS A 335 15.80 -20.70 -21.39
C CYS A 335 16.78 -21.25 -22.44
N ALA A 336 16.54 -21.05 -23.74
CA ALA A 336 17.43 -21.40 -24.85
C ALA A 336 18.94 -21.26 -24.58
N ARG A 337 19.41 -20.13 -24.02
CA ARG A 337 20.82 -19.92 -23.65
C ARG A 337 21.34 -20.82 -22.53
N SER A 338 20.48 -21.23 -21.59
CA SER A 338 20.82 -22.24 -20.58
C SER A 338 20.80 -23.64 -21.20
N THR A 339 19.80 -23.95 -22.03
CA THR A 339 19.66 -25.24 -22.72
C THR A 339 20.82 -25.51 -23.65
N SER A 340 21.27 -24.54 -24.46
CA SER A 340 22.45 -24.69 -25.31
C SER A 340 23.72 -25.00 -24.51
N LEU A 341 23.91 -24.34 -23.37
CA LEU A 341 25.01 -24.59 -22.45
C LEU A 341 24.93 -25.96 -21.76
N ILE A 342 23.72 -26.46 -21.49
CA ILE A 342 23.50 -27.80 -20.93
C ILE A 342 23.79 -28.85 -22.02
N ALA A 343 23.29 -28.66 -23.24
CA ALA A 343 23.52 -29.55 -24.38
C ALA A 343 25.02 -29.74 -24.65
N LEU A 344 25.77 -28.64 -24.70
CA LEU A 344 27.23 -28.66 -24.87
C LEU A 344 27.95 -29.39 -23.75
N ASP A 345 27.53 -29.20 -22.49
CA ASP A 345 28.16 -29.89 -21.35
C ASP A 345 27.83 -31.39 -21.33
N VAL A 346 26.60 -31.78 -21.70
CA VAL A 346 26.19 -33.19 -21.81
C VAL A 346 26.93 -33.88 -22.95
N ALA A 347 26.98 -33.25 -24.14
CA ALA A 347 27.73 -33.80 -25.27
C ALA A 347 29.23 -33.91 -24.98
N ARG A 348 29.86 -32.95 -24.28
CA ARG A 348 31.25 -33.09 -23.80
C ARG A 348 31.43 -34.22 -22.78
N ALA A 349 30.42 -34.52 -21.95
CA ALA A 349 30.49 -35.62 -20.98
C ALA A 349 30.33 -37.00 -21.64
N LEU A 350 29.74 -37.06 -22.84
CA LEU A 350 29.54 -38.29 -23.63
C LEU A 350 30.65 -38.53 -24.67
N ALA A 351 31.28 -37.46 -25.17
CA ALA A 351 32.34 -37.50 -26.18
C ALA A 351 33.54 -38.45 -25.91
N PRO A 352 33.94 -38.77 -24.66
CA PRO A 352 35.00 -39.76 -24.41
C PRO A 352 34.60 -41.21 -24.70
N GLU A 353 33.31 -41.51 -24.80
CA GLU A 353 32.77 -42.87 -25.01
C GLU A 353 32.32 -43.07 -26.45
N GLU A 354 31.57 -42.11 -27.01
CA GLU A 354 31.02 -42.16 -28.38
C GLU A 354 31.11 -40.77 -29.05
N PRO A 355 31.31 -40.69 -30.38
CA PRO A 355 31.16 -39.44 -31.12
C PRO A 355 29.74 -38.87 -30.96
N VAL A 356 29.61 -37.62 -30.52
CA VAL A 356 28.32 -36.93 -30.35
C VAL A 356 28.20 -35.72 -31.28
N VAL A 357 27.07 -35.65 -32.00
CA VAL A 357 26.65 -34.49 -32.79
C VAL A 357 25.43 -33.85 -32.13
N ILE A 358 25.50 -32.53 -31.95
CA ILE A 358 24.37 -31.70 -31.52
C ILE A 358 23.60 -31.26 -32.77
N VAL A 359 22.29 -31.51 -32.80
CA VAL A 359 21.40 -30.97 -33.83
C VAL A 359 20.74 -29.70 -33.29
N ASP A 360 21.04 -28.56 -33.90
CA ASP A 360 20.53 -27.24 -33.52
C ASP A 360 19.21 -26.92 -34.25
N GLY A 361 18.13 -26.86 -33.47
CA GLY A 361 16.81 -26.36 -33.83
C GLY A 361 16.35 -25.25 -32.88
N LEU A 362 17.27 -24.50 -32.26
CA LEU A 362 16.92 -23.32 -31.47
C LEU A 362 16.59 -22.12 -32.39
N PRO A 363 15.61 -21.26 -32.03
CA PRO A 363 15.22 -20.08 -32.83
C PRO A 363 16.23 -18.92 -32.75
N GLY A 364 17.52 -19.19 -32.48
CA GLY A 364 18.53 -18.15 -32.37
C GLY A 364 19.96 -18.68 -32.35
N PRO A 365 20.97 -17.79 -32.39
CA PRO A 365 22.37 -18.16 -32.64
C PRO A 365 23.08 -18.76 -31.41
N GLN A 366 22.37 -19.34 -30.44
CA GLN A 366 22.98 -19.75 -29.16
C GLN A 366 23.88 -21.00 -29.26
N LEU A 367 23.73 -21.79 -30.32
CA LEU A 367 24.59 -22.92 -30.68
C LEU A 367 25.35 -22.62 -31.98
N ALA A 368 24.65 -22.41 -33.11
CA ALA A 368 25.26 -22.11 -34.41
C ALA A 368 26.22 -20.89 -34.42
N GLY A 369 25.94 -19.83 -33.66
CA GLY A 369 26.76 -18.61 -33.61
C GLY A 369 27.90 -18.62 -32.59
N ARG A 370 28.18 -19.74 -31.91
CA ARG A 370 29.17 -19.81 -30.83
C ARG A 370 30.58 -20.07 -31.36
N ARG A 371 31.58 -19.30 -30.89
CA ARG A 371 33.01 -19.59 -31.12
C ARG A 371 33.37 -20.96 -30.54
N ARG A 372 33.68 -21.92 -31.41
CA ARG A 372 34.05 -23.30 -31.07
C ARG A 372 35.34 -23.34 -30.25
N GLN A 373 35.37 -24.13 -29.19
CA GLN A 373 36.57 -24.40 -28.40
C GLN A 373 37.18 -25.76 -28.80
N PRO A 374 38.49 -25.98 -28.60
CA PRO A 374 39.10 -27.29 -28.79
C PRO A 374 38.37 -28.35 -27.94
N GLY A 375 37.96 -29.45 -28.57
CA GLY A 375 37.15 -30.51 -27.93
C GLY A 375 35.65 -30.22 -27.81
N ASP A 376 35.11 -29.13 -28.39
CA ASP A 376 33.66 -28.97 -28.49
C ASP A 376 33.05 -29.92 -29.55
N PRO A 377 31.90 -30.55 -29.25
CA PRO A 377 31.19 -31.46 -30.17
C PRO A 377 30.83 -30.75 -31.49
N ALA A 378 30.58 -31.54 -32.53
CA ALA A 378 30.05 -31.01 -33.79
C ALA A 378 28.61 -30.52 -33.58
N VAL A 379 28.29 -29.36 -34.15
CA VAL A 379 26.95 -28.76 -34.15
C VAL A 379 26.50 -28.68 -35.61
N VAL A 380 25.30 -29.15 -35.90
CA VAL A 380 24.74 -29.32 -37.24
C VAL A 380 23.30 -28.77 -37.24
N SER A 381 22.84 -28.15 -38.32
CA SER A 381 21.45 -27.66 -38.40
C SER A 381 20.42 -28.80 -38.54
N GLY A 382 19.16 -28.52 -38.21
CA GLY A 382 18.06 -29.50 -38.34
C GLY A 382 17.98 -30.18 -39.71
N GLU A 383 18.07 -29.41 -40.80
CA GLU A 383 18.04 -29.92 -42.19
C GLU A 383 19.18 -30.91 -42.49
N GLN A 384 20.36 -30.67 -41.91
CA GLN A 384 21.56 -31.46 -42.11
C GLN A 384 21.63 -32.69 -41.17
N ALA A 385 20.70 -32.79 -40.20
CA ALA A 385 20.66 -33.90 -39.23
C ALA A 385 20.51 -35.28 -39.91
N ALA A 386 19.79 -35.35 -41.02
CA ALA A 386 19.61 -36.59 -41.79
C ALA A 386 20.94 -37.16 -42.30
N ALA A 387 21.89 -36.29 -42.68
CA ALA A 387 23.18 -36.66 -43.26
C ALA A 387 24.25 -37.10 -42.22
N VAL A 388 23.94 -37.04 -40.92
CA VAL A 388 24.87 -37.44 -39.85
C VAL A 388 25.03 -38.98 -39.82
N PRO A 389 26.26 -39.54 -39.82
CA PRO A 389 26.47 -40.99 -39.84
C PRO A 389 25.76 -41.74 -38.71
N HIS A 390 25.19 -42.91 -39.01
CA HIS A 390 24.43 -43.72 -38.04
C HIS A 390 25.25 -44.21 -36.83
N GLN A 391 26.59 -44.22 -36.92
CA GLN A 391 27.50 -44.56 -35.82
C GLN A 391 27.76 -43.39 -34.85
N THR A 392 27.19 -42.21 -35.10
CA THR A 392 27.37 -41.01 -34.28
C THR A 392 26.10 -40.73 -33.47
N ARG A 393 26.21 -40.60 -32.15
CA ARG A 393 25.05 -40.32 -31.29
C ARG A 393 24.55 -38.91 -31.53
N ARG A 394 23.25 -38.76 -31.78
CA ARG A 394 22.58 -37.48 -32.03
C ARG A 394 21.95 -36.96 -30.73
N LEU A 395 22.18 -35.68 -30.41
CA LEU A 395 21.55 -34.95 -29.31
C LEU A 395 20.84 -33.72 -29.89
N GLY A 396 19.52 -33.78 -30.03
CA GLY A 396 18.74 -32.64 -30.53
C GLY A 396 18.60 -31.53 -29.50
N VAL A 397 18.49 -30.28 -29.96
CA VAL A 397 18.18 -29.13 -29.11
C VAL A 397 17.16 -28.27 -29.83
N GLY A 398 16.02 -28.03 -29.19
CA GLY A 398 14.90 -27.30 -29.80
C GLY A 398 14.16 -26.42 -28.81
N SER A 399 13.09 -25.78 -29.26
CA SER A 399 12.26 -24.91 -28.44
C SER A 399 10.78 -25.29 -28.54
N VAL A 400 10.09 -25.14 -27.40
CA VAL A 400 8.63 -25.25 -27.26
C VAL A 400 8.04 -23.94 -26.74
N ALA A 401 8.72 -22.81 -27.03
CA ALA A 401 8.23 -21.47 -26.77
C ALA A 401 7.09 -21.09 -27.74
N PRO A 402 6.21 -20.14 -27.39
CA PRO A 402 5.19 -19.65 -28.32
C PRO A 402 5.80 -19.18 -29.65
N GLY A 403 5.27 -19.70 -30.77
CA GLY A 403 5.74 -19.39 -32.12
C GLY A 403 6.74 -20.38 -32.73
N THR A 404 7.11 -21.47 -32.05
CA THR A 404 7.97 -22.53 -32.63
C THR A 404 7.21 -23.45 -33.58
N ALA A 405 7.89 -23.95 -34.62
CA ALA A 405 7.37 -25.01 -35.49
C ALA A 405 7.47 -26.37 -34.79
N TRP A 406 6.33 -27.02 -34.53
CA TRP A 406 6.27 -28.29 -33.80
C TRP A 406 6.48 -29.53 -34.68
N THR A 407 6.41 -29.35 -36.01
CA THR A 407 6.62 -30.39 -37.03
C THR A 407 8.02 -31.00 -36.99
N ASP A 408 8.99 -30.22 -36.51
CA ASP A 408 10.41 -30.55 -36.66
C ASP A 408 10.94 -31.30 -35.42
N LEU A 409 10.14 -31.37 -34.34
CA LEU A 409 10.49 -32.02 -33.07
C LEU A 409 10.86 -33.51 -33.20
N PRO A 410 10.16 -34.35 -34.01
CA PRO A 410 10.52 -35.75 -34.18
C PRO A 410 11.93 -35.96 -34.80
N PHE A 411 12.43 -34.98 -35.57
CA PHE A 411 13.77 -35.04 -36.17
C PHE A 411 14.88 -34.71 -35.16
N LEU A 412 14.55 -34.03 -34.05
CA LEU A 412 15.48 -33.72 -32.95
C LEU A 412 15.67 -34.91 -32.00
N GLY A 413 14.68 -35.79 -31.87
CA GLY A 413 14.79 -37.04 -31.12
C GLY A 413 13.43 -37.70 -30.87
N SER A 414 13.45 -39.01 -30.62
CA SER A 414 12.25 -39.78 -30.25
C SER A 414 11.89 -39.63 -28.77
N GLN A 415 12.84 -39.24 -27.92
CA GLN A 415 12.64 -38.99 -26.49
C GLN A 415 13.06 -37.57 -26.15
N THR A 416 12.42 -36.94 -25.16
CA THR A 416 12.73 -35.54 -24.82
C THR A 416 12.89 -35.25 -23.33
N VAL A 417 13.85 -34.38 -23.01
CA VAL A 417 13.96 -33.73 -21.70
C VAL A 417 13.55 -32.27 -21.85
N LEU A 418 12.51 -31.87 -21.11
CA LEU A 418 12.03 -30.50 -21.09
C LEU A 418 12.92 -29.64 -20.18
N VAL A 419 13.49 -28.56 -20.68
CA VAL A 419 14.27 -27.59 -19.91
C VAL A 419 13.44 -26.33 -19.73
N VAL A 420 12.91 -26.12 -18.53
CA VAL A 420 11.84 -25.14 -18.27
C VAL A 420 12.31 -24.08 -17.28
N ARG A 421 12.08 -22.79 -17.59
CA ARG A 421 12.28 -21.72 -16.61
C ARG A 421 11.05 -21.52 -15.73
N ALA A 422 11.22 -21.60 -14.41
CA ALA A 422 10.15 -21.34 -13.44
C ALA A 422 9.54 -19.94 -13.62
N GLY A 423 8.21 -19.88 -13.77
CA GLY A 423 7.45 -18.65 -14.00
C GLY A 423 7.58 -18.04 -15.41
N HIS A 424 8.00 -18.81 -16.43
CA HIS A 424 8.09 -18.30 -17.80
C HIS A 424 6.81 -18.54 -18.61
N GLY A 425 6.42 -19.80 -18.82
CA GLY A 425 5.12 -20.15 -19.43
C GLY A 425 3.97 -19.98 -18.44
N SER A 426 2.75 -19.83 -18.96
CA SER A 426 1.52 -20.00 -18.17
C SER A 426 1.20 -21.48 -17.96
N ALA A 427 0.35 -21.82 -16.99
CA ALA A 427 -0.10 -23.21 -16.79
C ALA A 427 -0.76 -23.77 -18.07
N ALA A 428 -1.63 -22.97 -18.70
CA ALA A 428 -2.24 -23.32 -19.99
C ALA A 428 -1.20 -23.65 -21.08
N TRP A 429 -0.09 -22.90 -21.18
CA TRP A 429 0.96 -23.20 -22.15
C TRP A 429 1.72 -24.49 -21.81
N LEU A 430 2.00 -24.75 -20.52
CA LEU A 430 2.60 -26.03 -20.12
C LEU A 430 1.71 -27.21 -20.51
N HIS A 431 0.40 -27.10 -20.30
CA HIS A 431 -0.55 -28.13 -20.71
C HIS A 431 -0.60 -28.29 -22.25
N THR A 432 -0.52 -27.20 -23.02
CA THR A 432 -0.36 -27.25 -24.48
C THR A 432 0.91 -27.99 -24.90
N VAL A 433 2.05 -27.73 -24.25
CA VAL A 433 3.32 -28.42 -24.50
C VAL A 433 3.19 -29.93 -24.23
N ALA A 434 2.62 -30.32 -23.09
CA ALA A 434 2.42 -31.72 -22.72
C ALA A 434 1.52 -32.46 -23.72
N ARG A 435 0.40 -31.84 -24.10
CA ARG A 435 -0.52 -32.37 -25.10
C ARG A 435 0.14 -32.52 -26.46
N GLN A 436 0.80 -31.48 -26.96
CA GLN A 436 1.40 -31.49 -28.29
C GLN A 436 2.53 -32.52 -28.41
N LEU A 437 3.34 -32.71 -27.37
CA LEU A 437 4.36 -33.77 -27.35
C LEU A 437 3.75 -35.17 -27.30
N THR A 438 2.60 -35.33 -26.63
CA THR A 438 1.83 -36.57 -26.62
C THR A 438 1.25 -36.88 -28.01
N ASP A 439 0.65 -35.88 -28.67
CA ASP A 439 0.10 -35.99 -30.02
C ASP A 439 1.18 -36.30 -31.08
N GLN A 440 2.39 -35.73 -30.93
CA GLN A 440 3.57 -36.06 -31.75
C GLN A 440 4.30 -37.36 -31.34
N ARG A 441 3.81 -38.06 -30.31
CA ARG A 441 4.39 -39.31 -29.75
C ARG A 441 5.87 -39.17 -29.31
N VAL A 442 6.26 -38.01 -28.80
CA VAL A 442 7.60 -37.76 -28.24
C VAL A 442 7.55 -37.86 -26.71
N PRO A 443 7.80 -39.03 -26.10
CA PRO A 443 7.79 -39.20 -24.64
C PRO A 443 8.75 -38.26 -23.91
N VAL A 444 8.22 -37.57 -22.89
CA VAL A 444 9.01 -36.74 -21.97
C VAL A 444 9.61 -37.62 -20.89
N ILE A 445 10.93 -37.84 -20.93
CA ILE A 445 11.66 -38.68 -19.96
C ILE A 445 12.05 -37.94 -18.67
N GLY A 446 11.85 -36.62 -18.62
CA GLY A 446 11.97 -35.82 -17.40
C GLY A 446 12.03 -34.31 -17.66
N VAL A 447 11.90 -33.53 -16.57
CA VAL A 447 11.96 -32.06 -16.60
C VAL A 447 13.20 -31.55 -15.87
N VAL A 448 13.89 -30.58 -16.45
CA VAL A 448 15.00 -29.83 -15.87
C VAL A 448 14.52 -28.43 -15.53
N LEU A 449 14.44 -28.11 -14.24
CA LEU A 449 13.91 -26.83 -13.76
C LEU A 449 15.02 -25.78 -13.61
N ILE A 450 14.95 -24.73 -14.43
CA ILE A 450 15.87 -23.58 -14.42
C ILE A 450 15.29 -22.46 -13.56
N ASP A 451 16.12 -21.88 -12.70
CA ASP A 451 15.74 -20.82 -11.76
C ASP A 451 14.55 -21.24 -10.84
N PRO A 452 14.59 -22.40 -10.15
CA PRO A 452 13.57 -22.75 -9.16
C PRO A 452 13.55 -21.77 -7.98
N ASP A 453 12.46 -21.75 -7.21
CA ASP A 453 12.44 -21.00 -5.96
C ASP A 453 13.32 -21.70 -4.90
N PRO A 454 14.31 -21.02 -4.29
CA PRO A 454 15.20 -21.62 -3.30
C PRO A 454 14.54 -21.94 -1.94
N ARG A 455 13.26 -21.60 -1.74
CA ARG A 455 12.46 -22.01 -0.57
C ARG A 455 11.37 -23.03 -0.90
N ASP A 456 11.24 -23.44 -2.16
CA ASP A 456 10.31 -24.50 -2.54
C ASP A 456 10.73 -25.82 -1.88
N ARG A 457 9.78 -26.45 -1.20
CA ARG A 457 9.92 -27.77 -0.56
C ARG A 457 8.98 -28.82 -1.17
N THR A 458 8.25 -28.47 -2.22
CA THR A 458 7.34 -29.40 -2.90
C THR A 458 8.13 -30.50 -3.59
N ASP A 459 7.57 -31.70 -3.63
CA ASP A 459 8.12 -32.76 -4.47
C ASP A 459 7.76 -32.48 -5.94
N GLY A 460 8.71 -32.70 -6.84
CA GLY A 460 8.54 -32.60 -8.29
C GLY A 460 8.36 -33.95 -8.96
N THR A 461 8.24 -35.03 -8.20
CA THR A 461 8.00 -36.39 -8.71
C THR A 461 6.51 -36.68 -8.86
N LEU A 462 6.13 -37.19 -10.03
CA LEU A 462 4.82 -37.78 -10.27
C LEU A 462 4.90 -39.29 -10.04
N TRP A 463 3.97 -39.82 -9.27
CA TRP A 463 3.92 -41.24 -8.91
C TRP A 463 2.97 -42.06 -9.80
N ASP A 464 1.95 -41.42 -10.42
CA ASP A 464 0.87 -42.11 -11.14
C ASP A 464 1.06 -42.20 -12.68
N GLY A 465 2.24 -41.85 -13.20
CA GLY A 465 2.55 -41.88 -14.64
C GLY A 465 3.21 -43.18 -15.10
N LEU A 466 2.47 -44.04 -15.82
CA LEU A 466 2.84 -45.42 -16.19
C LEU A 466 4.15 -45.60 -17.00
N HIS A 467 4.85 -44.54 -17.42
CA HIS A 467 5.95 -44.60 -18.40
C HIS A 467 7.27 -43.91 -17.99
N THR A 468 7.35 -43.25 -16.83
CA THR A 468 8.51 -42.38 -16.49
C THR A 468 9.23 -42.72 -15.18
N ALA A 469 8.93 -43.86 -14.57
CA ALA A 469 9.70 -44.39 -13.45
C ALA A 469 11.06 -44.94 -13.94
N LEU A 470 12.07 -44.06 -13.98
CA LEU A 470 13.49 -44.32 -14.30
C LEU A 470 14.18 -45.44 -13.49
N ARG A 471 13.46 -46.09 -12.56
CA ARG A 471 13.93 -47.22 -11.74
C ARG A 471 13.59 -48.62 -12.29
N GLY A 472 12.76 -48.74 -13.34
CA GLY A 472 12.19 -50.04 -13.76
C GLY A 472 12.52 -50.55 -15.17
N GLN A 473 13.06 -49.74 -16.08
CA GLN A 473 13.12 -50.11 -17.51
C GLN A 473 14.13 -51.23 -17.86
N ASN A 474 15.20 -51.41 -17.08
CA ASN A 474 16.28 -52.34 -17.46
C ASN A 474 15.92 -53.84 -17.39
N GLU A 475 14.83 -54.25 -16.73
CA GLU A 475 14.53 -55.67 -16.52
C GLU A 475 13.52 -56.31 -17.50
N ARG A 476 12.71 -55.51 -18.22
CA ARG A 476 11.64 -56.04 -19.09
C ARG A 476 12.01 -56.16 -20.56
N LEU A 477 12.76 -55.22 -21.12
CA LEU A 477 13.16 -55.27 -22.54
C LEU A 477 14.15 -56.40 -22.86
N ALA A 478 15.09 -56.68 -21.95
CA ALA A 478 16.05 -57.79 -22.11
C ALA A 478 15.39 -59.19 -22.10
N ARG A 479 14.15 -59.32 -21.62
CA ARG A 479 13.47 -60.61 -21.43
C ARG A 479 12.60 -61.05 -22.62
N GLN A 480 12.37 -60.17 -23.60
CA GLN A 480 11.53 -60.47 -24.77
C GLN A 480 12.28 -61.02 -25.98
N HIS A 481 13.62 -61.05 -25.96
CA HIS A 481 14.45 -61.49 -27.09
C HIS A 481 15.23 -62.81 -26.87
N MET A 482 14.84 -63.63 -25.89
CA MET A 482 15.30 -65.02 -25.76
C MET A 482 14.15 -65.97 -25.38
N THR A 483 13.43 -66.46 -26.38
CA THR A 483 12.58 -67.66 -26.27
C THR A 483 13.12 -68.72 -27.22
N GLY A 484 13.87 -69.71 -26.70
CA GLY A 484 14.60 -70.62 -27.60
C GLY A 484 15.26 -71.88 -27.02
N ARG A 485 15.15 -72.22 -25.72
CA ARG A 485 15.50 -73.58 -25.26
C ARG A 485 14.85 -73.97 -23.94
N ARG A 486 14.23 -75.15 -23.92
CA ARG A 486 13.63 -75.79 -22.72
C ARG A 486 14.73 -76.21 -21.73
N ARG A 487 14.50 -76.00 -20.43
CA ARG A 487 14.98 -76.94 -19.38
C ARG A 487 14.08 -76.90 -18.14
N THR A 488 14.07 -78.03 -17.43
CA THR A 488 13.05 -78.48 -16.46
C THR A 488 13.32 -78.05 -15.02
N GLU A 489 12.25 -78.01 -14.23
CA GLU A 489 12.15 -78.28 -12.77
C GLU A 489 13.27 -77.85 -11.80
N ARG A 490 12.90 -77.00 -10.82
CA ARG A 490 12.84 -77.38 -9.39
C ARG A 490 12.28 -76.26 -8.48
N LEU A 491 11.22 -76.59 -7.74
CA LEU A 491 10.99 -76.11 -6.35
C LEU A 491 11.89 -76.95 -5.39
N PRO A 492 12.03 -76.66 -4.07
CA PRO A 492 11.23 -75.80 -3.18
C PRO A 492 12.12 -74.69 -2.55
N ILE A 493 12.01 -74.13 -1.32
CA ILE A 493 11.29 -74.44 -0.06
C ILE A 493 10.92 -73.15 0.69
N TRP A 494 10.11 -73.25 1.75
CA TRP A 494 9.74 -72.12 2.65
C TRP A 494 10.08 -72.50 4.10
N ALA A 495 10.76 -71.61 4.84
CA ALA A 495 10.97 -71.69 6.28
C ALA A 495 11.17 -70.24 6.79
N ALA A 496 10.25 -69.65 7.55
CA ALA A 496 9.94 -69.88 8.97
C ALA A 496 10.71 -68.89 9.89
N ARG A 497 10.06 -68.49 10.99
CA ARG A 497 10.30 -67.26 11.79
C ARG A 497 10.64 -67.63 13.26
N VAL A 498 10.99 -66.64 14.10
CA VAL A 498 10.88 -66.58 15.60
C VAL A 498 12.20 -66.90 16.35
N PRO A 499 12.62 -66.16 17.41
CA PRO A 499 12.36 -64.74 17.78
C PRO A 499 13.56 -63.97 18.43
N ASP A 500 13.23 -62.83 19.05
CA ASP A 500 14.00 -61.86 19.84
C ASP A 500 14.89 -62.36 21.01
N SER A 501 15.85 -61.49 21.39
CA SER A 501 16.24 -61.25 22.79
C SER A 501 16.82 -59.83 22.97
N ASP A 502 16.34 -59.10 23.99
CA ASP A 502 16.65 -57.70 24.32
C ASP A 502 18.02 -57.45 25.02
N GLN A 503 18.29 -56.16 25.30
CA GLN A 503 19.29 -55.59 26.23
C GLN A 503 20.75 -55.58 25.72
N GLU A 504 21.52 -54.49 25.84
CA GLU A 504 21.77 -53.70 27.05
C GLU A 504 21.80 -52.17 26.85
N ALA A 505 21.58 -51.45 27.96
CA ALA A 505 21.89 -50.03 28.10
C ALA A 505 23.03 -49.85 29.11
N ARG A 506 24.04 -49.03 28.75
CA ARG A 506 24.94 -48.29 29.65
C ARG A 506 25.66 -47.18 28.90
#